data_AF-A0A821KIU6-F1
#
_entry.id   AF-A0A821KIU6-F1
#
_cell.length_a   1.000
_cell.length_b   1.000
_cell.length_c   1.000
_cell.angle_alpha   90.00
_cell.angle_beta   90.00
_cell.angle_gamma   90.00
#
_symmetry.space_group_name_H-M   'P 1'
#
loop_
_entity.id
_entity.type
_entity.pdbx_description
1 polymer ?
#
loop_
_entity_poly.entity_id
_entity_poly.type
_entity_poly.pdbx_seq_one_letter_code
_entity_poly.pdbx_strand_id
1 'polypeptide(L)'
;SFGIRHAFIVRPTVEIEELEPNSKNLLNLHEKFLDILKTHDNIKILSFAENEKTTFSLRYQTVVVTSESSQINIGKFFILNKNHIYVCKPNSKNTLEYQELLDLIQTIYYQRKNELKTEQIKLTEDLLNNLYTYSSPIEDDTQ
;
A
#
# COMPACT_ATOMS: atom_id res chain seq x y z
N SER A 1 -37.29 -22.58 -35.57
CA SER A 1 -36.23 -23.00 -34.64
C SER A 1 -35.53 -21.75 -34.14
N PHE A 2 -35.88 -21.24 -32.96
CA PHE A 2 -35.27 -20.05 -32.36
C PHE A 2 -34.20 -20.52 -31.36
N GLY A 3 -32.93 -20.36 -31.72
CA GLY A 3 -31.80 -20.71 -30.87
C GLY A 3 -31.63 -19.69 -29.75
N ILE A 4 -31.92 -20.08 -28.51
CA ILE A 4 -31.70 -19.27 -27.32
C ILE A 4 -30.18 -19.15 -27.09
N ARG A 5 -29.64 -17.95 -27.29
CA ARG A 5 -28.29 -17.59 -26.84
C ARG A 5 -28.33 -17.46 -25.32
N HIS A 6 -27.76 -18.44 -24.61
CA HIS A 6 -27.52 -18.31 -23.18
C HIS A 6 -26.37 -17.32 -23.00
N ALA A 7 -26.69 -16.05 -22.76
CA ALA A 7 -25.72 -15.10 -22.25
C ALA A 7 -25.43 -15.50 -20.79
N PHE A 8 -24.26 -16.10 -20.55
CA PHE A 8 -23.75 -16.25 -19.20
C PHE A 8 -23.51 -14.83 -18.65
N ILE A 9 -24.42 -14.35 -17.81
CA ILE A 9 -24.19 -13.15 -17.00
C ILE A 9 -23.18 -13.58 -15.94
N VAL A 10 -21.90 -13.32 -16.18
CA VAL A 10 -20.86 -13.49 -15.17
C VAL A 10 -21.06 -12.37 -14.16
N ARG A 11 -21.75 -12.69 -13.07
CA ARG A 11 -21.89 -11.77 -11.94
C ARG A 11 -20.50 -11.62 -11.31
N PRO A 12 -20.01 -10.37 -11.08
CA PRO A 12 -18.79 -10.18 -10.32
C PRO A 12 -18.91 -10.88 -8.97
N THR A 13 -17.79 -11.41 -8.46
CA THR A 13 -17.80 -12.08 -7.16
C THR A 13 -18.11 -11.06 -6.05
N VAL A 14 -18.49 -11.52 -4.87
CA VAL A 14 -18.84 -10.64 -3.73
C VAL A 14 -17.68 -9.67 -3.42
N GLU A 15 -16.44 -10.13 -3.57
CA GLU A 15 -15.22 -9.33 -3.39
C GLU A 15 -15.12 -8.18 -4.39
N ILE A 16 -15.68 -8.32 -5.60
CA ILE A 16 -15.72 -7.26 -6.61
C ILE A 16 -16.90 -6.30 -6.36
N GLU A 17 -18.05 -6.81 -5.87
CA GLU A 17 -19.19 -5.97 -5.45
C GLU A 17 -18.82 -5.09 -4.23
N GLU A 18 -17.98 -5.60 -3.32
CA GLU A 18 -17.51 -4.84 -2.15
C GLU A 18 -16.51 -3.71 -2.49
N LEU A 19 -15.86 -3.81 -3.65
CA LEU A 19 -14.92 -2.81 -4.19
C LEU A 19 -15.62 -1.72 -5.03
N GLU A 20 -16.96 -1.71 -5.08
CA GLU A 20 -17.68 -0.67 -5.78
C GLU A 20 -17.51 0.71 -5.10
N PRO A 21 -17.39 1.80 -5.89
CA PRO A 21 -17.40 3.16 -5.36
C PRO A 21 -18.65 3.39 -4.50
N ASN A 22 -18.46 4.01 -3.33
CA ASN A 22 -19.52 4.27 -2.33
C ASN A 22 -20.09 3.02 -1.64
N SER A 23 -19.36 1.90 -1.64
CA SER A 23 -19.65 0.76 -0.76
C SER A 23 -19.84 1.24 0.68
N LYS A 24 -21.03 0.98 1.25
CA LYS A 24 -21.37 1.39 2.62
C LYS A 24 -20.40 0.82 3.65
N ASN A 25 -19.90 -0.39 3.40
CA ASN A 25 -18.94 -1.04 4.28
C ASN A 25 -17.58 -0.32 4.25
N LEU A 26 -17.08 0.03 3.06
CA LEU A 26 -15.81 0.75 2.91
C LEU A 26 -15.91 2.18 3.48
N LEU A 27 -17.03 2.87 3.26
CA LEU A 27 -17.25 4.20 3.84
C LEU A 27 -17.30 4.15 5.38
N ASN A 28 -18.01 3.18 5.96
CA ASN A 28 -18.05 2.99 7.41
C ASN A 28 -16.67 2.64 7.98
N LEU A 29 -15.85 1.87 7.26
CA LEU A 29 -14.48 1.57 7.66
C LEU A 29 -13.59 2.82 7.61
N HIS A 30 -13.74 3.64 6.56
CA HIS A 30 -13.03 4.91 6.43
C HIS A 30 -13.36 5.87 7.58
N GLU A 31 -14.63 6.06 7.91
CA GLU A 31 -15.04 6.92 9.02
C GLU A 31 -14.48 6.45 10.37
N LYS A 32 -14.54 5.13 10.64
CA LYS A 32 -13.94 4.56 11.86
C LYS A 32 -12.42 4.78 11.92
N PHE A 33 -11.74 4.68 10.78
CA PHE A 33 -10.32 4.99 10.70
C PHE A 33 -10.06 6.47 11.02
N LEU A 34 -10.84 7.40 10.46
CA LEU A 34 -10.72 8.82 10.77
C LEU A 34 -11.00 9.13 12.25
N ASP A 35 -11.95 8.43 12.88
CA ASP A 35 -12.24 8.61 14.31
C ASP A 35 -11.08 8.16 15.22
N ILE A 36 -10.33 7.12 14.82
CA ILE A 36 -9.10 6.74 15.51
C ILE A 36 -8.07 7.88 15.44
N LEU A 37 -7.94 8.52 14.28
CA LEU A 37 -7.01 9.64 14.09
C LEU A 37 -7.40 10.89 14.88
N LYS A 38 -8.70 11.12 15.12
CA LYS A 38 -9.19 12.23 15.96
C LYS A 38 -8.95 12.00 17.45
N THR A 39 -8.89 10.73 17.87
CA THR A 39 -8.79 10.34 19.30
C THR A 39 -7.37 10.09 19.77
N HIS A 40 -6.44 9.87 18.84
CA HIS A 40 -5.04 9.59 19.15
C HIS A 40 -4.13 10.61 18.48
N ASP A 41 -3.50 11.45 19.31
CA ASP A 41 -2.48 12.37 18.84
C ASP A 41 -1.21 11.60 18.39
N ASN A 42 -0.50 12.16 17.42
CA ASN A 42 0.81 11.68 16.94
C ASN A 42 0.81 10.40 16.09
N ILE A 43 -0.34 9.97 15.54
CA ILE A 43 -0.33 8.94 14.50
C ILE A 43 0.27 9.54 13.22
N LYS A 44 1.41 9.01 12.80
CA LYS A 44 2.01 9.37 11.52
C LYS A 44 1.49 8.47 10.42
N ILE A 45 1.06 9.07 9.31
CA ILE A 45 0.50 8.36 8.19
C ILE A 45 1.35 8.58 6.95
N LEU A 46 1.60 7.49 6.24
CA LEU A 46 2.24 7.45 4.94
C LEU A 46 1.37 6.58 4.04
N SER A 47 1.02 7.10 2.87
CA SER A 47 0.10 6.44 1.95
C SER A 47 0.65 6.46 0.53
N PHE A 48 0.46 5.35 -0.17
CA PHE A 48 0.90 5.15 -1.55
C PHE A 48 -0.29 4.78 -2.42
N ALA A 49 -0.43 5.43 -3.56
CA ALA A 49 -1.39 5.10 -4.59
C ALA A 49 -0.72 4.44 -5.78
N GLU A 50 -1.41 3.50 -6.41
CA GLU A 50 -1.04 3.00 -7.74
C GLU A 50 -1.49 3.97 -8.83
N ASN A 51 -0.87 3.86 -10.01
CA ASN A 51 -1.24 4.66 -11.18
C ASN A 51 -1.30 3.83 -12.48
N GLU A 52 -0.92 2.55 -12.41
CA GLU A 52 -0.96 1.65 -13.55
C GLU A 52 -2.08 0.61 -13.38
N LYS A 53 -2.67 0.21 -14.50
CA LYS A 53 -3.72 -0.83 -14.49
C LYS A 53 -3.11 -2.19 -14.13
N THR A 54 -3.81 -2.91 -13.28
CA THR A 54 -3.52 -4.31 -12.97
C THR A 54 -4.29 -5.21 -13.92
N THR A 55 -3.57 -6.11 -14.59
CA THR A 55 -4.17 -7.12 -15.47
C THR A 55 -4.56 -8.34 -14.66
N PHE A 56 -5.86 -8.65 -14.59
CA PHE A 56 -6.36 -9.86 -13.92
C PHE A 56 -6.69 -10.99 -14.90
N SER A 57 -7.01 -10.65 -16.15
CA SER A 57 -7.26 -11.61 -17.22
C SER A 57 -7.01 -10.98 -18.59
N LEU A 58 -7.05 -11.79 -19.67
CA LEU A 58 -6.79 -11.34 -21.05
C LEU A 58 -7.62 -10.12 -21.49
N ARG A 59 -8.78 -9.87 -20.86
CA ARG A 59 -9.68 -8.76 -21.21
C ARG A 59 -9.99 -7.80 -20.08
N TYR A 60 -9.41 -7.99 -18.89
CA TYR A 60 -9.73 -7.16 -17.74
C TYR A 60 -8.46 -6.54 -17.14
N GLN A 61 -8.39 -5.22 -17.27
CA GLN A 61 -7.34 -4.38 -16.70
C GLN A 61 -7.98 -3.18 -16.04
N THR A 62 -7.70 -2.95 -14.76
CA THR A 62 -8.21 -1.79 -14.03
C THR A 62 -7.19 -1.26 -13.05
N VAL A 63 -7.29 0.03 -12.74
CA VAL A 63 -6.76 0.56 -11.48
C VAL A 63 -7.69 0.03 -10.39
N VAL A 64 -7.12 -0.68 -9.41
CA VAL A 64 -7.83 -1.37 -8.34
C VAL A 64 -8.20 -0.39 -7.25
N VAL A 65 -7.24 0.45 -6.85
CA VAL A 65 -7.44 1.52 -5.86
C VAL A 65 -7.11 2.83 -6.56
N THR A 66 -8.11 3.67 -6.76
CA THR A 66 -7.90 4.96 -7.44
C THR A 66 -7.12 5.91 -6.53
N SER A 67 -6.34 6.81 -7.14
CA SER A 67 -5.63 7.85 -6.40
C SER A 67 -6.56 8.66 -5.50
N GLU A 68 -7.76 9.00 -6.01
CA GLU A 68 -8.82 9.66 -5.25
C GLU A 68 -9.24 8.87 -4.00
N SER A 69 -9.50 7.57 -4.13
CA SER A 69 -9.86 6.74 -2.97
C SER A 69 -8.73 6.54 -1.95
N SER A 70 -7.49 6.58 -2.41
CA SER A 70 -6.30 6.41 -1.56
C SER A 70 -5.87 7.70 -0.86
N GLN A 71 -6.36 8.85 -1.31
CA GLN A 71 -5.99 10.16 -0.78
C GLN A 71 -6.87 10.55 0.41
N ILE A 72 -6.40 10.21 1.61
CA ILE A 72 -7.09 10.53 2.87
C ILE A 72 -6.86 11.97 3.36
N ASN A 73 -6.01 12.76 2.68
CA ASN A 73 -5.61 14.13 3.04
C ASN A 73 -5.00 14.29 4.45
N ILE A 74 -4.40 13.23 4.98
CA ILE A 74 -3.69 13.21 6.26
C ILE A 74 -2.34 12.50 6.07
N GLY A 75 -1.26 13.10 6.57
CA GLY A 75 0.09 12.55 6.43
C GLY A 75 0.70 12.73 5.03
N LYS A 76 1.76 11.98 4.74
CA LYS A 76 2.43 11.99 3.44
C LYS A 76 1.67 11.10 2.45
N PHE A 77 1.48 11.56 1.23
CA PHE A 77 0.80 10.81 0.17
C PHE A 77 1.61 10.88 -1.13
N PHE A 78 1.80 9.72 -1.76
CA PHE A 78 2.54 9.61 -3.02
C PHE A 78 1.78 8.74 -4.02
N ILE A 79 1.85 9.12 -5.30
CA ILE A 79 1.35 8.32 -6.40
C ILE A 79 2.55 7.65 -7.07
N LEU A 80 2.52 6.32 -7.16
CA LEU A 80 3.60 5.51 -7.73
C LEU A 80 3.23 5.06 -9.15
N ASN A 81 4.21 5.07 -10.04
CA ASN A 81 4.10 4.47 -11.38
C ASN A 81 4.23 2.96 -11.28
N LYS A 82 3.26 2.33 -10.62
CA LYS A 82 3.15 0.90 -10.39
C LYS A 82 1.69 0.50 -10.42
N ASN A 83 1.45 -0.78 -10.69
CA ASN A 83 0.13 -1.40 -10.53
C ASN A 83 -0.05 -1.97 -9.11
N HIS A 84 -1.26 -2.47 -8.84
CA HIS A 84 -1.65 -3.00 -7.54
C HIS A 84 -0.78 -4.15 -7.03
N ILE A 85 -0.23 -4.96 -7.95
CA ILE A 85 0.62 -6.10 -7.59
C ILE A 85 1.96 -5.59 -7.03
N TYR A 86 2.49 -4.49 -7.56
CA TYR A 86 3.84 -4.02 -7.26
C TYR A 86 3.90 -2.78 -6.36
N VAL A 87 2.77 -2.11 -6.10
CA VAL A 87 2.73 -0.87 -5.29
C VAL A 87 3.35 -1.07 -3.90
N CYS A 88 3.12 -2.22 -3.26
CA CYS A 88 3.70 -2.58 -1.96
C CYS A 88 4.92 -3.51 -2.05
N LYS A 89 5.50 -3.69 -3.25
CA LYS A 89 6.65 -4.56 -3.48
C LYS A 89 7.81 -3.73 -4.04
N PRO A 90 8.56 -3.01 -3.20
CA PRO A 90 9.75 -2.29 -3.64
C PRO A 90 10.73 -3.27 -4.27
N ASN A 91 11.17 -2.98 -5.50
CA ASN A 91 12.12 -3.82 -6.23
C ASN A 91 13.58 -3.51 -5.86
N SER A 92 13.82 -2.41 -5.14
CA SER A 92 15.12 -2.02 -4.61
C SER A 92 14.90 -1.10 -3.42
N LYS A 93 15.96 -0.86 -2.64
CA LYS A 93 15.91 0.11 -1.55
C LYS A 93 15.84 1.55 -2.02
N ASN A 94 16.27 1.82 -3.25
CA ASN A 94 16.32 3.18 -3.79
C ASN A 94 14.94 3.64 -4.28
N THR A 95 13.91 2.79 -4.21
CA THR A 95 12.56 3.20 -4.58
C THR A 95 11.98 4.17 -3.56
N LEU A 96 11.11 5.05 -4.05
CA LEU A 96 10.48 6.09 -3.24
C LEU A 96 9.70 5.47 -2.07
N GLU A 97 8.91 4.42 -2.31
CA GLU A 97 8.11 3.80 -1.25
C GLU A 97 8.94 3.11 -0.17
N TYR A 98 10.13 2.60 -0.53
CA TYR A 98 11.05 2.05 0.46
C TYR A 98 11.67 3.16 1.31
N GLN A 99 12.18 4.22 0.66
CA GLN A 99 12.85 5.33 1.34
C GLN A 99 11.90 6.10 2.26
N GLU A 100 10.67 6.39 1.81
CA GLU A 100 9.67 7.09 2.63
C GLU A 100 9.21 6.25 3.82
N LEU A 101 9.09 4.93 3.66
CA LEU A 101 8.78 4.03 4.77
C LEU A 101 9.94 3.97 5.77
N LEU A 102 11.18 3.89 5.29
CA LEU A 102 12.36 3.88 6.14
C LEU A 102 12.50 5.20 6.92
N ASP A 103 12.30 6.34 6.26
CA ASP A 103 12.26 7.68 6.88
C ASP A 103 11.19 7.76 7.98
N LEU A 104 9.98 7.25 7.71
CA LEU A 104 8.90 7.21 8.69
C LEU A 104 9.30 6.39 9.93
N ILE A 105 9.81 5.18 9.73
CA ILE A 105 10.23 4.28 10.82
C ILE A 105 11.32 4.95 11.66
N GLN A 106 12.33 5.54 11.01
CA GLN A 106 13.42 6.22 11.69
C GLN A 106 12.94 7.42 12.48
N THR A 107 12.06 8.23 11.89
CA THR A 107 11.53 9.39 12.58
C THR A 107 10.77 8.97 13.84
N ILE A 108 9.95 7.90 13.77
CA ILE A 108 9.26 7.36 14.94
C ILE A 108 10.27 6.85 15.98
N TYR A 109 11.29 6.10 15.53
CA TYR A 109 12.33 5.59 16.41
C TYR A 109 13.06 6.71 17.15
N TYR A 110 13.56 7.73 16.46
CA TYR A 110 14.30 8.82 17.10
C TYR A 110 13.44 9.65 18.05
N GLN A 111 12.15 9.85 17.72
CA GLN A 111 11.22 10.54 18.62
C GLN A 111 10.99 9.78 19.93
N ARG A 112 10.97 8.44 19.86
CA ARG A 112 10.64 7.57 21.00
C ARG A 112 11.86 6.93 21.66
N LYS A 113 13.06 7.18 21.15
CA LYS A 113 14.29 6.53 21.60
C LYS A 113 14.50 6.61 23.11
N ASN A 114 14.17 7.75 23.71
CA ASN A 114 14.32 7.99 25.15
C ASN A 114 13.37 7.15 26.02
N GLU A 115 12.32 6.57 25.44
CA GLU A 115 11.37 5.68 26.12
C GLU A 115 11.84 4.22 26.10
N LEU A 116 12.86 3.89 25.31
CA LEU A 116 13.32 2.52 25.07
C LEU A 116 14.44 2.13 26.04
N LYS A 117 14.46 0.83 26.39
CA LYS A 117 15.59 0.24 27.11
C LYS A 117 16.81 0.09 26.19
N THR A 118 18.00 0.08 26.75
CA THR A 118 19.27 -0.04 26.01
C THR A 118 19.31 -1.24 25.04
N GLU A 119 18.75 -2.38 25.46
CA GLU A 119 18.69 -3.58 24.60
C GLU A 119 17.77 -3.38 23.38
N GLN A 120 16.63 -2.71 23.56
CA GLN A 120 15.70 -2.39 22.47
C GLN A 120 16.33 -1.39 21.50
N ILE A 121 17.07 -0.40 22.02
CA ILE A 121 17.83 0.55 21.22
C ILE A 121 18.83 -0.19 20.32
N LYS A 122 19.65 -1.07 20.90
CA LYS A 122 20.64 -1.85 20.16
C LYS A 122 20.00 -2.70 19.06
N LEU A 123 18.97 -3.48 19.39
CA LEU A 123 18.26 -4.31 18.42
C LEU A 123 17.65 -3.48 17.28
N THR A 124 17.10 -2.31 17.59
CA THR A 124 16.49 -1.45 16.58
C THR A 124 17.54 -0.81 15.67
N GLU A 125 18.67 -0.36 16.22
CA GLU A 125 19.77 0.19 15.42
C GLU A 125 20.41 -0.88 14.51
N ASP A 126 20.60 -2.10 15.01
CA ASP A 126 21.07 -3.23 14.20
C ASP A 126 20.10 -3.53 13.04
N LEU A 127 18.79 -3.51 13.30
CA LEU A 127 17.76 -3.69 12.26
C LEU A 127 17.79 -2.55 11.24
N LEU A 128 17.84 -1.29 11.68
CA LEU A 128 17.91 -0.13 10.78
C LEU A 128 19.17 -0.17 9.90
N ASN A 129 20.31 -0.56 10.46
CA ASN A 129 21.55 -0.72 9.69
C ASN A 129 21.41 -1.80 8.61
N ASN A 130 20.75 -2.92 8.89
CA ASN A 130 20.46 -3.95 7.89
C ASN A 130 19.50 -3.47 6.79
N LEU A 131 18.51 -2.65 7.17
CA LEU A 131 17.62 -1.97 6.23
C LEU A 131 18.36 -0.94 5.36
N TYR A 132 19.57 -0.52 5.71
CA TYR A 132 20.46 0.22 4.81
C TYR A 132 21.34 -0.69 3.93
N THR A 133 21.88 -1.80 4.45
CA THR A 133 23.01 -2.51 3.81
C THR A 133 22.68 -3.57 2.75
N TYR A 134 21.45 -4.08 2.64
CA TYR A 134 21.05 -4.96 1.52
C TYR A 134 21.15 -4.27 0.15
N SER A 135 22.25 -4.55 -0.55
CA SER A 135 22.40 -4.47 -2.01
C SER A 135 21.77 -5.72 -2.64
N SER A 136 20.89 -5.55 -3.63
CA SER A 136 20.29 -6.68 -4.33
C SER A 136 21.37 -7.57 -4.97
N PRO A 137 21.15 -8.89 -5.07
CA PRO A 137 21.86 -9.70 -6.06
C PRO A 137 21.52 -9.11 -7.42
N ILE A 138 22.53 -8.68 -8.16
CA ILE A 138 22.42 -8.51 -9.61
C ILE A 138 22.39 -9.94 -10.15
N GLU A 139 21.20 -10.50 -10.35
CA GLU A 139 21.05 -11.60 -11.32
C GLU A 139 20.87 -10.94 -12.68
N ASP A 140 22.01 -10.84 -13.37
CA ASP A 140 22.11 -10.62 -14.80
C ASP A 140 21.54 -11.85 -15.52
N ASP A 141 20.22 -11.89 -15.67
CA ASP A 141 19.57 -12.74 -16.67
C ASP A 141 19.39 -11.92 -17.96
N THR A 142 20.51 -11.64 -18.61
CA THR A 142 20.53 -11.48 -20.08
C THR A 142 21.14 -12.74 -20.71
N GLN A 143 20.24 -13.63 -21.14
CA GLN A 143 20.45 -14.52 -22.30
C GLN A 143 19.39 -14.23 -23.35
#